data_AF-A0A6C0LAC6-F1
#
_entry.id   AF-A0A6C0LAC6-F1
#
_cell.length_a   1.000
_cell.length_b   1.000
_cell.length_c   1.000
_cell.angle_alpha   90.00
_cell.angle_beta   90.00
_cell.angle_gamma   90.00
#
_symmetry.space_group_name_H-M   'P 1'
#
loop_
_entity.id
_entity.type
_entity.pdbx_description
1 polymer ?
#
loop_
_entity_poly.entity_id
_entity_poly.type
_entity_poly.pdbx_seq_one_letter_code
_entity_poly.pdbx_strand_id
1 'polypeptide(L)' 'MEEVFKQAPDGLTYEEVETIFIRNDKNVLDTLIELWKIPDKNVKNISEEESKWANIRATCDDFDNEMKKVLDNAKKHS' A
#
# COMPACT_ATOMS: atom_id res chain seq x y z
N MET A 1 -5.56 1.54 19.69
CA MET A 1 -6.73 0.68 19.86
C MET A 1 -7.99 1.32 19.26
N GLU A 2 -8.38 2.52 19.69
CA GLU A 2 -9.55 3.21 19.10
C GLU A 2 -9.53 3.28 17.56
N GLU A 3 -8.40 3.65 16.96
CA GLU A 3 -8.24 3.72 15.51
C GLU A 3 -8.36 2.35 14.81
N VAL A 4 -8.01 1.26 15.50
CA VAL A 4 -8.17 -0.11 14.99
C VAL A 4 -9.64 -0.52 15.06
N PHE A 5 -10.31 -0.22 16.17
CA PHE A 5 -11.71 -0.54 16.38
C PHE A 5 -12.64 0.18 15.39
N LYS A 6 -12.35 1.45 15.06
CA LYS A 6 -13.09 2.20 14.03
C LYS A 6 -13.00 1.58 12.63
N GLN A 7 -11.98 0.76 12.36
CA GLN A 7 -11.72 0.12 11.07
C GLN A 7 -12.03 -1.38 11.09
N ALA A 8 -12.46 -1.93 12.23
CA ALA A 8 -12.86 -3.31 12.36
C ALA A 8 -14.19 -3.54 11.61
N PRO A 9 -14.42 -4.76 11.09
CA PRO A 9 -15.68 -5.10 10.45
C PRO A 9 -16.85 -5.05 11.46
N ASP A 10 -18.04 -4.75 10.94
CA ASP A 10 -19.25 -4.65 11.76
C ASP A 10 -19.57 -5.96 12.49
N GLY A 11 -20.13 -5.82 13.70
CA GLY A 11 -20.60 -6.97 14.49
C GLY A 11 -19.57 -7.58 15.43
N LEU A 12 -18.35 -7.03 15.49
CA LEU A 12 -17.34 -7.39 16.50
C LEU A 12 -17.44 -6.47 17.73
N THR A 13 -17.24 -7.03 18.92
CA THR A 13 -17.14 -6.24 20.15
C THR A 13 -15.74 -5.67 20.34
N TYR A 14 -15.64 -4.66 21.20
CA TYR A 14 -14.35 -4.05 21.54
C TYR A 14 -13.38 -5.07 22.12
N GLU A 15 -13.88 -5.98 22.97
CA GLU A 15 -13.08 -7.02 23.62
C GLU A 15 -12.55 -8.05 22.61
N GLU A 16 -13.34 -8.41 21.60
CA GLU A 16 -12.92 -9.32 20.52
C GLU A 16 -11.78 -8.70 19.70
N VAL A 17 -11.93 -7.42 19.31
CA VAL A 17 -10.90 -6.67 18.57
C VAL A 17 -9.64 -6.49 19.42
N GLU A 18 -9.79 -6.17 20.71
CA GLU A 18 -8.66 -5.99 21.62
C GLU A 18 -7.88 -7.29 21.83
N THR A 19 -8.57 -8.43 21.92
CA THR A 19 -7.93 -9.75 22.05
C THR A 19 -7.03 -10.05 20.84
N ILE A 20 -7.52 -9.77 19.63
CA ILE A 20 -6.76 -9.94 18.38
C ILE A 20 -5.60 -8.95 18.33
N PHE A 21 -5.84 -7.70 18.72
CA PHE A 21 -4.81 -6.65 18.74
C PHE A 21 -3.64 -6.98 19.69
N ILE A 22 -3.92 -7.52 20.88
CA ILE A 22 -2.90 -7.96 21.82
C ILE A 22 -2.14 -9.17 21.28
N ARG A 23 -2.84 -10.14 20.69
CA ARG A 23 -2.22 -11.34 20.11
C ARG A 23 -1.26 -11.00 18.96
N ASN A 24 -1.57 -9.96 18.19
CA ASN A 24 -0.75 -9.50 17.07
C ASN A 24 0.28 -8.44 17.50
N ASP A 25 0.74 -8.50 18.76
CA ASP A 25 1.74 -7.60 19.35
C ASP A 25 1.45 -6.11 19.13
N LYS A 26 0.16 -5.74 19.19
CA LYS A 26 -0.34 -4.37 18.97
C LYS A 26 0.01 -3.81 17.58
N ASN A 27 0.34 -4.68 16.61
CA ASN A 27 0.51 -4.29 15.22
C ASN A 27 -0.85 -4.01 14.58
N VAL A 28 -1.07 -2.76 14.19
CA VAL A 28 -2.32 -2.30 13.59
C VAL A 28 -2.62 -3.02 12.28
N LEU A 29 -1.62 -3.16 11.41
CA LEU A 29 -1.80 -3.72 10.08
C LEU A 29 -2.14 -5.21 10.16
N ASP A 30 -1.37 -5.97 10.93
CA ASP A 30 -1.58 -7.42 11.09
C ASP A 30 -2.95 -7.71 11.74
N THR A 31 -3.34 -6.87 12.71
CA THR A 31 -4.66 -6.92 13.32
C THR A 31 -5.77 -6.69 12.31
N LEU A 32 -5.68 -5.66 11.47
CA LEU A 32 -6.69 -5.38 10.46
C LEU A 32 -6.74 -6.47 9.37
N ILE A 33 -5.59 -6.99 8.95
CA ILE A 33 -5.50 -8.12 8.00
C ILE A 33 -6.26 -9.33 8.54
N GLU A 34 -6.03 -9.68 9.81
CA GLU A 34 -6.69 -10.81 10.45
C GLU A 34 -8.20 -10.58 10.64
N LEU A 35 -8.60 -9.40 11.12
CA LEU A 35 -10.00 -9.04 11.33
C LEU A 35 -10.82 -9.17 10.04
N TRP A 36 -10.27 -8.70 8.92
CA TRP A 36 -10.90 -8.76 7.61
C TRP A 36 -10.68 -10.09 6.89
N LYS A 37 -9.94 -11.03 7.49
CA LYS A 37 -9.59 -12.33 6.91
C LYS A 37 -9.01 -12.19 5.51
N ILE A 38 -8.16 -11.17 5.32
CA ILE A 38 -7.59 -10.86 4.01
C ILE A 38 -6.68 -12.03 3.61
N PRO A 39 -6.89 -12.66 2.44
CA PRO A 39 -6.01 -13.73 1.98
C PRO A 39 -4.57 -13.23 1.81
N ASP A 40 -3.57 -13.99 2.24
CA ASP A 40 -2.14 -13.60 2.19
C ASP A 40 -1.69 -13.12 0.81
N LYS A 41 -2.24 -13.70 -0.26
CA LYS A 41 -1.98 -13.29 -1.66
C LYS A 41 -2.33 -11.82 -1.97
N ASN A 42 -3.17 -11.19 -1.16
CA ASN A 42 -3.58 -9.80 -1.30
C ASN A 42 -2.78 -8.85 -0.40
N VAL A 43 -2.02 -9.39 0.55
CA VAL A 43 -1.15 -8.61 1.43
C VAL A 43 0.16 -8.34 0.69
N LYS A 44 0.25 -7.18 0.04
CA LYS A 44 1.53 -6.68 -0.48
C LYS A 44 2.24 -5.95 0.64
N ASN A 45 3.17 -6.62 1.31
CA ASN A 45 4.16 -5.96 2.16
C ASN A 45 5.14 -5.20 1.26
N ILE A 46 4.71 -4.05 0.74
CA ILE A 46 5.60 -3.10 0.08
C ILE A 46 6.24 -2.31 1.21
N SER A 47 7.54 -2.46 1.41
CA SER A 47 8.25 -1.63 2.37
C SER A 47 8.16 -0.16 1.94
N GLU A 48 8.21 0.77 2.91
CA GLU A 48 8.26 2.20 2.59
C GLU A 48 9.42 2.54 1.63
N GLU A 49 10.54 1.83 1.77
CA GLU A 49 11.72 2.01 0.94
C GLU A 49 11.47 1.56 -0.50
N GLU A 50 10.83 0.40 -0.70
CA GLU A 50 10.42 -0.07 -2.02
C GLU A 50 9.40 0.88 -2.68
N SER A 51 8.46 1.43 -1.90
CA SER A 51 7.48 2.41 -2.37
C SER A 51 8.15 3.72 -2.81
N LYS A 52 9.11 4.23 -2.03
CA LYS A 52 9.89 5.43 -2.38
C LYS A 52 10.66 5.25 -3.68
N TRP A 53 11.39 4.14 -3.83
CA TRP A 53 12.17 3.88 -5.05
C TRP A 53 11.29 3.61 -6.27
N ALA A 54 10.13 3.00 -6.09
CA ALA A 54 9.15 2.83 -7.16
C ALA A 54 8.64 4.19 -7.68
N ASN A 55 8.32 5.13 -6.78
CA ASN A 55 7.88 6.47 -7.15
C ASN A 55 8.98 7.27 -7.86
N ILE A 56 10.23 7.18 -7.39
CA ILE A 56 11.38 7.83 -8.03
C ILE A 56 11.55 7.27 -9.45
N ARG A 57 11.53 5.94 -9.63
CA ARG A 57 11.65 5.32 -10.95
C ARG A 57 10.54 5.75 -11.90
N ALA A 58 9.29 5.71 -11.45
CA ALA A 58 8.15 6.15 -12.26
C ALA A 58 8.30 7.60 -12.75
N THR A 59 8.80 8.48 -11.88
CA THR A 59 9.03 9.89 -12.24
C THR A 59 10.13 10.04 -13.30
N CYS A 60 11.24 9.30 -13.17
CA CYS A 60 12.29 9.29 -14.19
C CYS A 60 11.78 8.74 -15.53
N ASP A 61 11.03 7.64 -15.50
CA ASP A 61 10.44 7.03 -16.69
C ASP A 61 9.50 8.01 -17.42
N ASP A 62 8.73 8.81 -16.68
CA ASP A 62 7.87 9.84 -17.27
C ASP A 62 8.67 10.90 -18.02
N PHE A 63 9.75 11.42 -17.42
CA PHE A 63 10.65 12.37 -18.09
C PHE A 63 11.30 11.78 -19.35
N ASP A 64 11.80 10.55 -19.27
CA ASP A 64 12.42 9.87 -20.41
C ASP A 64 11.40 9.64 -21.54
N ASN A 65 10.16 9.29 -21.19
CA ASN A 65 9.08 9.12 -22.15
C ASN A 65 8.69 10.45 -22.83
N GLU A 66 8.65 11.56 -22.10
CA GLU A 66 8.42 12.88 -22.69
C GLU A 66 9.54 13.29 -23.64
N MET A 67 10.80 13.13 -23.22
CA MET A 67 11.95 13.47 -24.06
C MET A 67 11.98 12.61 -25.33
N LYS A 68 11.67 11.32 -25.22
CA LYS A 68 11.52 10.43 -26.37
C LYS A 68 10.44 10.93 -27.33
N LYS A 69 9.26 11.32 -26.84
CA LYS A 69 8.19 11.89 -27.68
C LYS A 69 8.67 13.14 -28.43
N VAL A 70 9.39 14.04 -27.75
CA VAL A 70 9.94 15.26 -28.37
C VAL A 70 10.93 14.91 -29.49
N LEU A 71 11.86 13.99 -29.23
CA LEU A 71 12.85 13.54 -30.21
C LEU A 71 12.22 12.82 -31.41
N ASP A 72 11.24 11.96 -31.17
CA ASP A 72 10.51 11.26 -32.22
C ASP A 72 9.71 12.23 -33.09
N ASN A 73 9.10 13.26 -32.49
CA ASN A 73 8.43 14.31 -33.24
C ASN A 73 9.42 15.16 -34.05
N ALA A 74 10.58 15.51 -33.48
CA ALA A 74 11.62 16.25 -34.19
C ALA A 74 12.16 15.46 -35.41
N LYS A 75 12.32 14.14 -35.28
CA LYS A 75 12.72 13.26 -36.39
C LYS A 75 11.67 13.12 -37.48
N LYS A 76 10.38 13.15 -37.14
CA LYS A 76 9.28 13.09 -38.13
C LYS A 76 9.13 14.38 -38.95
N HIS A 77 9.62 15.50 -38.42
CA HIS A 77 9.57 16.81 -39.05
C HIS A 77 10.91 17.26 -39.65
N SER A 78 11.92 16.38 -39.68
CA SER A 78 13.20 16.56 -40.37
C SER A 78 13.24 15.75 -41.67
#